data_AF-A0A315ZYR1-F1
#
_entry.id   AF-A0A315ZYR1-F1
#
_cell.length_a   1.000
_cell.length_b   1.000
_cell.length_c   1.000
_cell.angle_alpha   90.00
_cell.angle_beta   90.00
_cell.angle_gamma   90.00
#
_symmetry.space_group_name_H-M   'P 1'
#
loop_
_entity.id
_entity.type
_entity.pdbx_description
1 polymer ?
#
loop_
_entity_poly.entity_id
_entity_poly.type
_entity_poly.pdbx_seq_one_letter_code
_entity_poly.pdbx_strand_id
1 'polypeptide(L)'
;MKKYINLSFLASFFVALILASCSSGTNQSSEANAHNEMMAYHQKMIKAHADMVQSHKDMIKQHDAMKEEHEAVAKPVNEEHVQMEAQHDETINEHKDVMKAHDELIAKHQKLADQHASGEIDDETMKTEHEKMKTDHDRMNQEHQQSEKEHEMIIEDHKQMLEDHAEEEK
;
A
#
# COMPACT_ATOMS: atom_id res chain seq x y z
N MET A 1 -38.86 -74.74 -27.18
CA MET A 1 -38.40 -74.92 -25.78
C MET A 1 -38.04 -73.56 -25.21
N LYS A 2 -38.92 -72.95 -24.42
CA LYS A 2 -38.66 -71.70 -23.69
C LYS A 2 -38.01 -72.07 -22.36
N LYS A 3 -36.77 -71.64 -22.10
CA LYS A 3 -36.12 -71.77 -20.79
C LYS A 3 -36.27 -70.45 -20.05
N TYR A 4 -37.07 -70.49 -19.00
CA TYR A 4 -37.20 -69.46 -17.99
C TYR A 4 -35.92 -69.43 -17.15
N ILE A 5 -35.23 -68.29 -17.09
CA ILE A 5 -34.16 -68.06 -16.12
C ILE A 5 -34.84 -67.51 -14.87
N ASN A 6 -34.79 -68.29 -13.79
CA ASN A 6 -35.43 -68.04 -12.51
C ASN A 6 -34.74 -66.90 -11.75
N LEU A 7 -35.58 -65.97 -11.30
CA LEU A 7 -35.31 -64.68 -10.66
C LEU A 7 -34.99 -64.80 -9.15
N SER A 8 -34.28 -65.83 -8.69
CA SER A 8 -34.15 -66.08 -7.23
C SER A 8 -32.84 -66.70 -6.74
N PHE A 9 -31.69 -66.49 -7.42
CA PHE A 9 -30.43 -67.09 -6.95
C PHE A 9 -29.18 -66.19 -6.97
N LEU A 10 -29.33 -64.87 -6.79
CA LEU A 10 -28.17 -63.98 -6.50
C LEU A 10 -28.50 -62.95 -5.41
N ALA A 11 -29.16 -63.42 -4.35
CA ALA A 11 -29.24 -62.75 -3.07
C ALA A 11 -28.13 -63.28 -2.15
N SER A 12 -26.87 -62.86 -2.37
CA SER A 12 -25.77 -62.88 -1.38
C SER A 12 -24.45 -62.45 -2.03
N PHE A 13 -24.28 -61.16 -2.31
CA PHE A 13 -23.02 -60.43 -2.12
C PHE A 13 -23.24 -58.95 -2.44
N PHE A 14 -22.66 -58.05 -1.65
CA PHE A 14 -22.70 -56.58 -1.75
C PHE A 14 -23.94 -55.85 -1.20
N VAL A 15 -24.18 -56.04 0.10
CA VAL A 15 -24.49 -54.89 0.98
C VAL A 15 -23.14 -54.34 1.46
N ALA A 16 -22.71 -53.20 0.91
CA ALA A 16 -21.76 -52.21 1.46
C ALA A 16 -20.99 -51.52 0.32
N LEU A 17 -21.49 -50.37 -0.14
CA LEU A 17 -20.70 -49.17 -0.44
C LEU A 17 -21.67 -48.07 -0.91
N ILE A 18 -22.49 -47.61 0.04
CA ILE A 18 -23.08 -46.28 -0.02
C ILE A 18 -22.06 -45.35 0.66
N LEU A 19 -21.87 -44.16 0.11
CA LEU A 19 -21.14 -42.98 0.65
C LEU A 19 -19.63 -42.93 0.43
N ALA A 20 -19.18 -42.39 -0.72
CA ALA A 20 -17.91 -41.65 -0.80
C ALA A 20 -17.74 -40.92 -2.15
N SER A 21 -18.59 -39.93 -2.50
CA SER A 21 -18.24 -38.97 -3.57
C SER A 21 -18.91 -37.60 -3.48
N CYS A 22 -19.34 -37.17 -2.29
CA CYS A 22 -19.73 -35.78 -2.06
C CYS A 22 -18.91 -35.23 -0.88
N SER A 23 -17.63 -34.91 -1.10
CA SER A 23 -16.79 -34.19 -0.13
C SER A 23 -16.05 -33.01 -0.75
N SER A 24 -16.53 -32.48 -1.89
CA SER A 24 -15.98 -31.26 -2.49
C SER A 24 -16.78 -30.00 -2.11
N GLY A 25 -17.81 -30.11 -1.27
CA GLY A 25 -18.78 -29.03 -1.02
C GLY A 25 -18.45 -28.08 0.13
N THR A 26 -17.42 -28.33 0.94
CA THR A 26 -17.13 -27.52 2.15
C THR A 26 -15.87 -26.66 2.08
N ASN A 27 -14.95 -26.93 1.15
CA ASN A 27 -13.68 -26.19 1.07
C ASN A 27 -13.75 -24.99 0.11
N GLN A 28 -14.62 -25.06 -0.89
CA GLN A 28 -14.74 -24.01 -1.91
C GLN A 28 -15.35 -22.71 -1.36
N SER A 29 -16.14 -22.77 -0.29
CA SER A 29 -16.73 -21.58 0.34
C SER A 29 -15.77 -20.88 1.30
N SER A 30 -14.88 -21.63 1.99
CA SER A 30 -13.87 -21.05 2.88
C SER A 30 -12.74 -20.39 2.11
N GLU A 31 -12.30 -21.00 1.01
CA GLU A 31 -11.23 -20.45 0.15
C GLU A 31 -11.70 -19.19 -0.57
N ALA A 32 -12.93 -19.18 -1.10
CA ALA A 32 -13.52 -17.99 -1.72
C ALA A 32 -13.66 -16.81 -0.72
N ASN A 33 -13.96 -17.09 0.55
CA ASN A 33 -14.01 -16.05 1.59
C ASN A 33 -12.63 -15.49 1.90
N ALA A 34 -11.62 -16.35 2.09
CA ALA A 34 -10.25 -15.91 2.37
C ALA A 34 -9.68 -15.05 1.22
N HIS A 35 -9.96 -15.43 -0.03
CA HIS A 35 -9.58 -14.65 -1.21
C HIS A 35 -10.22 -13.26 -1.21
N ASN A 36 -11.52 -13.16 -0.94
CA ASN A 36 -12.24 -11.88 -0.90
C ASN A 36 -11.71 -10.96 0.21
N GLU A 37 -11.39 -11.50 1.38
CA GLU A 37 -10.80 -10.75 2.48
C GLU A 37 -9.42 -10.18 2.10
N MET A 38 -8.59 -10.98 1.44
CA MET A 38 -7.27 -10.55 0.98
C MET A 38 -7.37 -9.45 -0.08
N MET A 39 -8.30 -9.58 -1.04
CA MET A 39 -8.55 -8.55 -2.04
C MET A 39 -9.02 -7.22 -1.42
N ALA A 40 -9.89 -7.29 -0.42
CA ALA A 40 -10.30 -6.10 0.33
C ALA A 40 -9.14 -5.46 1.08
N TYR A 41 -8.20 -6.25 1.60
CA TYR A 41 -6.99 -5.75 2.24
C TYR A 41 -6.05 -5.05 1.25
N HIS A 42 -5.81 -5.61 0.06
CA HIS A 42 -5.01 -4.96 -0.98
C HIS A 42 -5.59 -3.60 -1.38
N GLN A 43 -6.91 -3.53 -1.59
CA GLN A 43 -7.56 -2.26 -1.94
C GLN A 43 -7.43 -1.21 -0.83
N LYS A 44 -7.48 -1.61 0.45
CA LYS A 44 -7.21 -0.70 1.57
C LYS A 44 -5.78 -0.19 1.57
N MET A 45 -4.78 -1.05 1.35
CA MET A 45 -3.37 -0.64 1.31
C MET A 45 -3.08 0.29 0.13
N ILE A 46 -3.58 -0.04 -1.07
CA ILE A 46 -3.48 0.82 -2.25
C ILE A 46 -4.05 2.21 -1.96
N LYS A 47 -5.23 2.27 -1.33
CA LYS A 47 -5.82 3.54 -0.93
C LYS A 47 -4.95 4.30 0.08
N ALA A 48 -4.45 3.61 1.12
CA ALA A 48 -3.60 4.24 2.13
C ALA A 48 -2.33 4.83 1.50
N HIS A 49 -1.71 4.13 0.56
CA HIS A 49 -0.55 4.61 -0.17
C HIS A 49 -0.87 5.83 -1.04
N ALA A 50 -2.02 5.83 -1.74
CA ALA A 50 -2.45 6.99 -2.51
C ALA A 50 -2.69 8.22 -1.61
N ASP A 51 -3.25 8.00 -0.42
CA ASP A 51 -3.45 9.06 0.58
C ASP A 51 -2.09 9.60 1.11
N MET A 52 -1.07 8.75 1.30
CA MET A 52 0.30 9.19 1.67
C MET A 52 0.95 10.04 0.57
N VAL A 53 0.89 9.59 -0.70
CA VAL A 53 1.41 10.37 -1.83
C VAL A 53 0.73 11.74 -1.90
N GLN A 54 -0.58 11.82 -1.61
CA GLN A 54 -1.28 13.09 -1.53
C GLN A 54 -0.78 13.96 -0.37
N SER A 55 -0.54 13.38 0.81
CA SER A 55 0.05 14.08 1.95
C SER A 55 1.41 14.70 1.59
N HIS A 56 2.30 13.96 0.92
CA HIS A 56 3.57 14.52 0.45
C HIS A 56 3.39 15.69 -0.54
N LYS A 57 2.42 15.62 -1.47
CA LYS A 57 2.10 16.75 -2.37
C LYS A 57 1.72 18.00 -1.59
N ASP A 58 0.99 17.83 -0.50
CA ASP A 58 0.52 18.96 0.30
C ASP A 58 1.65 19.53 1.18
N MET A 59 2.55 18.69 1.70
CA MET A 59 3.78 19.14 2.37
C MET A 59 4.68 19.97 1.45
N ILE A 60 4.90 19.52 0.21
CA ILE A 60 5.68 20.27 -0.79
C ILE A 60 5.07 21.65 -1.05
N LYS A 61 3.74 21.73 -1.22
CA LYS A 61 3.07 23.03 -1.41
C LYS A 61 3.23 23.96 -0.20
N GLN A 62 3.19 23.39 1.01
CA GLN A 62 3.40 24.18 2.23
C GLN A 62 4.83 24.75 2.27
N HIS A 63 5.82 23.93 1.94
CA HIS A 63 7.21 24.40 1.81
C HIS A 63 7.33 25.53 0.79
N ASP A 64 6.80 25.36 -0.42
CA ASP A 64 6.84 26.39 -1.46
C ASP A 64 6.21 27.72 -0.99
N ALA A 65 5.12 27.65 -0.21
CA ALA A 65 4.48 28.83 0.35
C ALA A 65 5.33 29.51 1.46
N MET A 66 5.96 28.73 2.33
CA MET A 66 6.85 29.28 3.37
C MET A 66 8.09 29.93 2.78
N LYS A 67 8.62 29.36 1.70
CA LYS A 67 9.72 29.95 0.93
C LYS A 67 9.33 31.31 0.33
N GLU A 68 8.16 31.40 -0.29
CA GLU A 68 7.66 32.68 -0.81
C GLU A 68 7.50 33.74 0.29
N GLU A 69 6.99 33.35 1.47
CA GLU A 69 6.88 34.24 2.63
C GLU A 69 8.25 34.72 3.11
N HIS A 70 9.22 33.82 3.23
CA HIS A 70 10.58 34.15 3.64
C HIS A 70 11.26 35.10 2.63
N GLU A 71 11.20 34.80 1.32
CA GLU A 71 11.75 35.66 0.27
C GLU A 71 11.16 37.08 0.27
N ALA A 72 9.91 37.24 0.70
CA ALA A 72 9.25 38.54 0.77
C ALA A 72 9.79 39.45 1.89
N VAL A 73 10.30 38.87 2.97
CA VAL A 73 10.80 39.60 4.16
C VAL A 73 12.31 39.61 4.29
N ALA A 74 13.03 38.72 3.60
CA ALA A 74 14.46 38.54 3.81
C ALA A 74 15.31 39.69 3.24
N LYS A 75 15.69 40.68 4.06
CA LYS A 75 16.75 41.65 3.74
C LYS A 75 17.52 42.17 4.97
N PRO A 76 18.88 42.11 4.98
CA PRO A 76 19.76 41.43 4.02
C PRO A 76 19.89 39.93 4.33
N VAL A 77 19.84 39.09 3.30
CA VAL A 77 19.91 37.64 3.43
C VAL A 77 21.25 37.22 4.06
N ASN A 78 21.20 36.61 5.25
CA ASN A 78 22.35 35.94 5.87
C ASN A 78 22.69 34.66 5.07
N GLU A 79 23.98 34.42 4.79
CA GLU A 79 24.48 33.24 4.08
C GLU A 79 24.00 31.92 4.72
N GLU A 80 23.81 31.92 6.05
CA GLU A 80 23.30 30.76 6.80
C GLU A 80 21.86 30.39 6.38
N HIS A 81 20.99 31.38 6.14
CA HIS A 81 19.61 31.12 5.69
C HIS A 81 19.59 30.55 4.26
N VAL A 82 20.44 31.07 3.37
CA VAL A 82 20.57 30.53 1.99
C VAL A 82 21.00 29.06 2.02
N GLN A 83 21.96 28.74 2.89
CA GLN A 83 22.42 27.36 3.04
C GLN A 83 21.31 26.45 3.57
N MET A 84 20.53 26.93 4.54
CA MET A 84 19.41 26.19 5.12
C MET A 84 18.30 25.93 4.09
N GLU A 85 17.88 26.96 3.34
CA GLU A 85 16.90 26.80 2.26
C GLU A 85 17.37 25.80 1.19
N ALA A 86 18.66 25.80 0.85
CA ALA A 86 19.20 24.84 -0.09
C ALA A 86 19.11 23.38 0.43
N GLN A 87 19.29 23.17 1.74
CA GLN A 87 19.12 21.86 2.37
C GLN A 87 17.65 21.43 2.42
N HIS A 88 16.74 22.36 2.65
CA HIS A 88 15.30 22.09 2.58
C HIS A 88 14.90 21.72 1.14
N ASP A 89 15.37 22.45 0.12
CA ASP A 89 15.13 22.12 -1.29
C ASP A 89 15.66 20.71 -1.66
N GLU A 90 16.82 20.31 -1.14
CA GLU A 90 17.37 18.96 -1.31
C GLU A 90 16.44 17.90 -0.71
N THR A 91 16.03 18.08 0.55
CA THR A 91 15.10 17.19 1.26
C THR A 91 13.77 17.05 0.52
N ILE A 92 13.21 18.17 0.04
CA ILE A 92 11.97 18.18 -0.75
C ILE A 92 12.12 17.41 -2.07
N ASN A 93 13.29 17.47 -2.70
CA ASN A 93 13.54 16.69 -3.92
C ASN A 93 13.67 15.19 -3.61
N GLU A 94 14.28 14.80 -2.49
CA GLU A 94 14.28 13.41 -2.04
C GLU A 94 12.86 12.90 -1.80
N HIS A 95 11.98 13.70 -1.20
CA HIS A 95 10.58 13.33 -1.00
C HIS A 95 9.83 13.14 -2.33
N LYS A 96 10.12 13.94 -3.36
CA LYS A 96 9.54 13.74 -4.71
C LYS A 96 9.95 12.40 -5.31
N ASP A 97 11.19 11.98 -5.09
CA ASP A 97 11.67 10.68 -5.55
C ASP A 97 11.00 9.52 -4.79
N VAL A 98 10.82 9.66 -3.47
CA VAL A 98 10.05 8.71 -2.65
C VAL A 98 8.61 8.58 -3.15
N MET A 99 7.93 9.71 -3.40
CA MET A 99 6.56 9.70 -3.94
C MET A 99 6.48 8.97 -5.29
N LYS A 100 7.45 9.18 -6.17
CA LYS A 100 7.50 8.48 -7.46
C LYS A 100 7.65 6.98 -7.26
N ALA A 101 8.52 6.55 -6.35
CA ALA A 101 8.67 5.14 -6.01
C ALA A 101 7.38 4.55 -5.41
N HIS A 102 6.66 5.34 -4.60
CA HIS A 102 5.35 4.96 -4.05
C HIS A 102 4.29 4.81 -5.16
N ASP A 103 4.22 5.74 -6.11
CA ASP A 103 3.31 5.65 -7.26
C ASP A 103 3.57 4.40 -8.11
N GLU A 104 4.84 4.08 -8.38
CA GLU A 104 5.23 2.86 -9.10
C GLU A 104 4.81 1.59 -8.33
N LEU A 105 4.95 1.61 -7.00
CA LEU A 105 4.57 0.49 -6.15
C LEU A 105 3.05 0.30 -6.09
N ILE A 106 2.29 1.39 -5.99
CA ILE A 106 0.83 1.37 -6.08
C ILE A 106 0.37 0.74 -7.39
N ALA A 107 0.95 1.16 -8.52
CA ALA A 107 0.62 0.61 -9.84
C ALA A 107 0.90 -0.90 -9.91
N LYS A 108 2.01 -1.34 -9.32
CA LYS A 108 2.35 -2.77 -9.22
C LYS A 108 1.35 -3.53 -8.35
N HIS A 109 0.99 -3.01 -7.18
CA HIS A 109 0.02 -3.64 -6.28
C HIS A 109 -1.37 -3.72 -6.92
N GLN A 110 -1.79 -2.70 -7.68
CA GLN A 110 -3.04 -2.72 -8.45
C GLN A 110 -3.02 -3.83 -9.50
N LYS A 111 -1.93 -3.98 -10.25
CA LYS A 111 -1.79 -5.06 -11.23
C LYS A 111 -1.87 -6.45 -10.56
N LEU A 112 -1.22 -6.63 -9.41
CA LEU A 112 -1.30 -7.88 -8.65
C LEU A 112 -2.74 -8.17 -8.21
N ALA A 113 -3.45 -7.16 -7.72
CA ALA A 113 -4.86 -7.29 -7.34
C ALA A 113 -5.72 -7.73 -8.55
N ASP A 114 -5.49 -7.15 -9.73
CA ASP A 114 -6.23 -7.53 -10.95
C ASP A 114 -5.94 -8.99 -11.35
N GLN A 115 -4.68 -9.42 -11.25
CA GLN A 115 -4.28 -10.81 -11.52
C GLN A 115 -4.91 -11.80 -10.53
N HIS A 116 -4.96 -11.44 -9.24
CA HIS A 116 -5.65 -12.24 -8.21
C HIS A 116 -7.14 -12.38 -8.52
N ALA A 117 -7.81 -11.29 -8.88
CA ALA A 117 -9.24 -11.29 -9.22
C ALA A 117 -9.57 -12.15 -10.46
N SER A 118 -8.62 -12.29 -11.39
CA SER A 118 -8.78 -13.12 -12.59
C SER A 118 -8.62 -14.62 -12.35
N GLY A 119 -8.07 -15.03 -11.20
CA GLY A 119 -7.74 -16.43 -10.90
C GLY A 119 -6.53 -16.97 -11.67
N GLU A 120 -5.69 -16.09 -12.22
CA GLU A 120 -4.51 -16.45 -13.03
C GLU A 120 -3.34 -17.01 -12.21
N ILE A 121 -3.38 -16.92 -10.88
CA ILE A 121 -2.28 -17.27 -9.98
C ILE A 121 -2.73 -18.25 -8.90
N ASP A 122 -1.85 -19.16 -8.51
CA ASP A 122 -2.11 -20.14 -7.45
C ASP A 122 -1.99 -19.54 -6.03
N ASP A 123 -2.58 -20.24 -5.06
CA ASP A 123 -2.68 -19.81 -3.66
C ASP A 123 -1.31 -19.63 -2.96
N GLU A 124 -0.30 -20.41 -3.32
CA GLU A 124 1.03 -20.33 -2.71
C GLU A 124 1.73 -19.05 -3.17
N THR A 125 1.66 -18.77 -4.47
CA THR A 125 2.16 -17.52 -5.06
C THR A 125 1.42 -16.33 -4.47
N MET A 126 0.09 -16.41 -4.36
CA MET A 126 -0.76 -15.36 -3.79
C MET A 126 -0.37 -14.98 -2.35
N LYS A 127 -0.15 -15.98 -1.47
CA LYS A 127 0.31 -15.75 -0.10
C LYS A 127 1.67 -15.07 -0.05
N THR A 128 2.59 -15.50 -0.92
CA THR A 128 3.94 -14.91 -0.99
C THR A 128 3.88 -13.44 -1.42
N GLU A 129 3.03 -13.12 -2.41
CA GLU A 129 2.83 -11.75 -2.87
C GLU A 129 2.16 -10.87 -1.81
N HIS A 130 1.25 -11.43 -1.02
CA HIS A 130 0.61 -10.73 0.09
C HIS A 130 1.60 -10.34 1.19
N GLU A 131 2.45 -11.26 1.65
CA GLU A 131 3.49 -10.96 2.65
C GLU A 131 4.47 -9.89 2.15
N LYS A 132 4.78 -9.93 0.85
CA LYS A 132 5.56 -8.86 0.22
C LYS A 132 4.83 -7.53 0.23
N MET A 133 3.54 -7.52 -0.11
CA MET A 133 2.73 -6.29 -0.12
C MET A 133 2.65 -5.66 1.27
N LYS A 134 2.51 -6.48 2.30
CA LYS A 134 2.54 -6.04 3.70
C LYS A 134 3.90 -5.45 4.09
N THR A 135 4.99 -6.10 3.69
CA THR A 135 6.35 -5.57 3.91
C THR A 135 6.55 -4.23 3.21
N ASP A 136 6.08 -4.12 1.96
CA ASP A 136 6.11 -2.89 1.19
C ASP A 136 5.29 -1.78 1.90
N HIS A 137 4.11 -2.11 2.43
CA HIS A 137 3.26 -1.19 3.17
C HIS A 137 3.91 -0.70 4.47
N ASP A 138 4.50 -1.59 5.26
CA ASP A 138 5.18 -1.22 6.50
C ASP A 138 6.37 -0.29 6.22
N ARG A 139 7.12 -0.54 5.14
CA ARG A 139 8.19 0.35 4.69
C ARG A 139 7.67 1.73 4.27
N MET A 140 6.62 1.79 3.46
CA MET A 140 6.02 3.06 3.03
C MET A 140 5.51 3.89 4.22
N ASN A 141 4.89 3.24 5.22
CA ASN A 141 4.50 3.90 6.46
C ASN A 141 5.69 4.51 7.21
N GLN A 142 6.82 3.78 7.29
CA GLN A 142 8.02 4.28 7.96
C GLN A 142 8.63 5.48 7.23
N GLU A 143 8.71 5.41 5.89
CA GLU A 143 9.18 6.50 5.04
C GLU A 143 8.28 7.74 5.19
N HIS A 144 6.96 7.53 5.22
CA HIS A 144 6.00 8.61 5.42
C HIS A 144 6.17 9.30 6.78
N GLN A 145 6.26 8.52 7.86
CA GLN A 145 6.49 9.06 9.22
C GLN A 145 7.82 9.80 9.36
N GLN A 146 8.84 9.39 8.61
CA GLN A 146 10.12 10.08 8.59
C GLN A 146 10.00 11.43 7.88
N SER A 147 9.35 11.45 6.71
CA SER A 147 9.09 12.67 5.95
C SER A 147 8.24 13.68 6.71
N GLU A 148 7.22 13.23 7.46
CA GLU A 148 6.42 14.11 8.33
C GLU A 148 7.31 14.82 9.38
N LYS A 149 8.24 14.11 10.01
CA LYS A 149 9.17 14.71 10.99
C LYS A 149 10.14 15.69 10.35
N GLU A 150 10.64 15.37 9.16
CA GLU A 150 11.50 16.28 8.41
C GLU A 150 10.77 17.56 8.04
N HIS A 151 9.51 17.43 7.63
CA HIS A 151 8.66 18.58 7.32
C HIS A 151 8.36 19.43 8.57
N GLU A 152 8.12 18.81 9.73
CA GLU A 152 7.98 19.53 11.00
C GLU A 152 9.24 20.35 11.35
N MET A 153 10.45 19.79 11.10
CA MET A 153 11.70 20.52 11.31
C MET A 153 11.83 21.71 10.34
N ILE A 154 11.55 21.49 9.05
CA ILE A 154 11.56 22.56 8.02
C ILE A 154 10.61 23.71 8.40
N ILE A 155 9.40 23.38 8.88
CA ILE A 155 8.44 24.39 9.34
C ILE A 155 9.01 25.21 10.51
N GLU A 156 9.66 24.57 11.47
CA GLU A 156 10.23 25.26 12.62
C GLU A 156 11.40 26.16 12.23
N ASP A 157 12.28 25.67 11.35
CA ASP A 157 13.37 26.45 10.77
C ASP A 157 12.84 27.71 10.07
N HIS A 158 11.79 27.58 9.26
CA HIS A 158 11.16 28.73 8.60
C HIS A 158 10.61 29.76 9.59
N LYS A 159 9.99 29.33 10.69
CA LYS A 159 9.52 30.28 11.73
C LYS A 159 10.69 31.04 12.36
N GLN A 160 11.76 30.33 12.70
CA GLN A 160 12.94 30.97 13.28
C GLN A 160 13.54 32.01 12.32
N MET A 161 13.66 31.68 11.04
CA MET A 161 14.15 32.63 10.02
C MET A 161 13.27 33.88 9.94
N LEU A 162 11.93 33.75 10.03
CA LEU A 162 11.01 34.89 10.04
C LEU A 162 11.14 35.73 11.32
N GLU A 163 11.34 35.10 12.47
CA GLU A 163 11.59 35.81 13.74
C GLU A 163 12.90 36.62 13.67
N ASP A 164 13.96 36.03 13.13
CA ASP A 164 15.26 36.69 12.99
C ASP A 164 15.16 37.96 12.12
N HIS A 165 14.43 37.90 10.98
CA HIS A 165 14.18 39.09 10.15
C HIS A 165 13.38 40.17 10.90
N ALA A 166 12.40 39.78 11.72
CA ALA A 166 11.59 40.72 12.50
C ALA A 166 12.37 41.38 13.65
N GLU A 167 13.46 40.77 14.13
CA GLU A 167 14.37 41.37 15.09
C GLU A 167 15.39 42.31 14.43
N GLU A 168 15.88 41.98 13.23
CA GLU A 168 16.81 42.85 12.47
C GLU A 168 16.19 44.17 12.01
N GLU A 169 14.86 44.25 11.85
CA GLU A 169 14.15 45.49 11.52
C GLU A 169 13.97 46.48 12.69
N LYS A 170 14.33 46.12 13.93
CA LYS A 170 14.19 46.97 15.14
C LYS A 170 15.43 47.82 15.43
#